data_AF-A0A6L7XGB1-F1
#
_entry.id   AF-A0A6L7XGB1-F1
#
_cell.length_a   1.000
_cell.length_b   1.000
_cell.length_c   1.000
_cell.angle_alpha   90.00
_cell.angle_beta   90.00
_cell.angle_gamma   90.00
#
_symmetry.space_group_name_H-M   'P 1'
#
loop_
_entity.id
_entity.type
_entity.pdbx_description
1 polymer ?
#
loop_
_entity_poly.entity_id
_entity_poly.type
_entity_poly.pdbx_seq_one_letter_code
_entity_poly.pdbx_strand_id
1 'polypeptide(L)'
;MTRINIQFTLFSAFYSPLIATMAGGFLREEGLDPEWSVASPGVSAISALEDGSAHVVQSALSQGFVPLERGETPTVTHFAQVNEMDGFFLTAREPDPDFSWRKLEGAGAVLFGGGQPLAMFKYACHRAGIDYSRINAIHPGGAAAVDAAFREGQGTYVQQQGPFPQQLEADGVGHVVAQVGPVIGPCGFSSLAAQP
;
A
#
# COMPACT_ATOMS: atom_id res chain seq x y z
N MET A 1 14.75 -18.38 23.71
CA MET A 1 14.02 -17.34 22.97
C MET A 1 12.88 -18.02 22.25
N THR A 2 11.70 -17.42 22.27
CA THR A 2 10.49 -17.96 21.64
C THR A 2 10.43 -17.46 20.20
N ARG A 3 10.20 -18.34 19.23
CA ARG A 3 10.10 -17.95 17.82
C ARG A 3 8.81 -17.17 17.59
N ILE A 4 8.89 -16.08 16.83
CA ILE A 4 7.73 -15.31 16.37
C ILE A 4 7.75 -15.18 14.85
N ASN A 5 6.75 -15.77 14.20
CA ASN A 5 6.56 -15.69 12.76
C ASN A 5 5.73 -14.44 12.41
N ILE A 6 6.28 -13.58 11.55
CA ILE A 6 5.68 -12.31 11.12
C ILE A 6 5.49 -12.33 9.61
N GLN A 7 4.30 -12.06 9.09
CA GLN A 7 4.09 -11.99 7.64
C GLN A 7 3.77 -10.57 7.16
N PHE A 8 4.46 -10.15 6.11
CA PHE A 8 4.18 -8.89 5.42
C PHE A 8 3.22 -9.11 4.25
N THR A 9 2.32 -8.17 4.01
CA THR A 9 1.61 -8.11 2.72
C THR A 9 2.59 -7.79 1.58
N LEU A 10 3.52 -6.88 1.84
CA LEU A 10 4.64 -6.53 0.97
C LEU A 10 5.82 -6.13 1.86
N PHE A 11 7.04 -6.52 1.51
CA PHE A 11 8.22 -6.01 2.20
C PHE A 11 8.63 -4.67 1.60
N SER A 12 8.31 -3.57 2.27
CA SER A 12 8.51 -2.20 1.77
C SER A 12 8.95 -1.25 2.89
N ALA A 13 9.72 -0.22 2.53
CA ALA A 13 10.08 0.90 3.41
C ALA A 13 8.86 1.62 4.00
N PHE A 14 7.68 1.47 3.40
CA PHE A 14 6.41 1.95 3.96
C PHE A 14 6.05 1.29 5.31
N TYR A 15 6.65 0.15 5.63
CA TYR A 15 6.51 -0.57 6.89
C TYR A 15 7.78 -0.51 7.74
N SER A 16 8.57 0.55 7.57
CA SER A 16 9.85 0.74 8.27
C SER A 16 9.77 0.61 9.80
N PRO A 17 8.69 0.99 10.52
CA PRO A 17 8.62 0.73 11.96
C PRO A 17 8.72 -0.77 12.30
N LEU A 18 8.01 -1.64 11.58
CA LEU A 18 8.07 -3.09 11.80
C LEU A 18 9.44 -3.66 11.41
N ILE A 19 10.02 -3.18 10.30
CA ILE A 19 11.36 -3.58 9.85
C ILE A 19 12.40 -3.19 10.91
N ALA A 20 12.32 -1.97 11.46
CA ALA A 20 13.20 -1.49 12.51
C ALA A 20 13.03 -2.29 13.82
N THR A 21 11.80 -2.66 14.19
CA THR A 21 11.52 -3.53 15.34
C THR A 21 12.25 -4.87 15.24
N MET A 22 12.29 -5.48 14.05
CA MET A 22 13.01 -6.74 13.82
C MET A 22 14.53 -6.53 13.73
N ALA A 23 14.98 -5.57 12.94
CA ALA A 23 16.40 -5.35 12.66
C ALA A 23 17.17 -4.74 13.85
N GLY A 24 16.49 -3.92 14.66
CA GLY A 24 17.07 -3.24 15.82
C GLY A 24 17.23 -4.13 17.06
N GLY A 25 16.82 -5.40 17.00
CA GLY A 25 16.97 -6.32 18.13
C GLY A 25 15.90 -6.18 19.22
N PHE A 26 14.95 -5.24 19.10
CA PHE A 26 13.91 -4.99 20.10
C PHE A 26 13.08 -6.25 20.44
N LEU A 27 12.74 -7.08 19.44
CA LEU A 27 12.06 -8.35 19.71
C LEU A 27 12.94 -9.33 20.50
N ARG A 28 14.25 -9.33 20.23
CA ARG A 28 15.21 -10.19 20.93
C ARG A 28 15.39 -9.79 22.38
N GLU A 29 15.34 -8.50 22.67
CA GLU A 29 15.35 -7.94 24.04
C GLU A 29 14.13 -8.42 24.86
N GLU A 30 12.98 -8.58 24.20
CA GLU A 30 11.76 -9.17 24.77
C GLU A 30 11.75 -10.73 24.76
N GLY A 31 12.88 -11.36 24.39
CA GLY A 31 13.02 -12.81 24.35
C GLY A 31 12.38 -13.50 23.13
N LEU A 32 11.97 -12.73 22.12
CA LEU A 32 11.38 -13.21 20.87
C LEU A 32 12.42 -13.29 19.73
N ASP A 33 12.40 -14.37 18.96
CA ASP A 33 13.26 -14.58 17.80
C ASP A 33 12.45 -14.45 16.52
N PRO A 34 12.55 -13.31 15.79
CA PRO A 34 11.70 -13.06 14.65
C PRO A 34 12.14 -13.84 13.42
N GLU A 35 11.16 -14.48 12.80
CA GLU A 35 11.23 -14.88 11.40
C GLU A 35 10.14 -14.19 10.60
N TRP A 36 10.45 -13.84 9.36
CA TRP A 36 9.51 -13.13 8.52
C TRP A 36 9.37 -13.72 7.13
N SER A 37 8.19 -13.53 6.55
CA SER A 37 7.85 -13.90 5.17
C SER A 37 7.01 -12.81 4.50
N VAL A 38 6.79 -12.96 3.19
CA VAL A 38 5.88 -12.10 2.41
C VAL A 38 4.77 -12.97 1.86
N ALA A 39 3.53 -12.50 1.95
CA ALA A 39 2.38 -13.19 1.38
C ALA A 39 2.55 -13.38 -0.13
N SER A 40 2.07 -14.51 -0.65
CA SER A 40 2.08 -14.75 -2.10
C SER A 40 1.18 -13.75 -2.83
N PRO A 41 1.48 -13.41 -4.10
CA PRO A 41 0.64 -12.50 -4.87
C PRO A 41 -0.84 -12.94 -4.89
N GLY A 42 -1.74 -12.01 -4.54
CA GLY A 42 -3.18 -12.27 -4.50
C GLY A 42 -3.69 -12.96 -3.23
N VAL A 43 -2.79 -13.32 -2.29
CA VAL A 43 -3.15 -13.91 -0.99
C VAL A 43 -3.09 -12.83 0.09
N SER A 44 -4.11 -12.77 0.95
CA SER A 44 -4.09 -11.88 2.10
C SER A 44 -3.13 -12.41 3.17
N ALA A 45 -2.31 -11.53 3.75
CA ALA A 45 -1.46 -11.92 4.88
C ALA A 45 -2.29 -12.43 6.08
N ILE A 46 -3.56 -12.01 6.20
CA ILE A 46 -4.49 -12.52 7.22
C ILE A 46 -4.65 -14.05 7.15
N SER A 47 -4.58 -14.66 5.96
CA SER A 47 -4.70 -16.10 5.83
C SER A 47 -3.62 -16.87 6.59
N ALA A 48 -2.43 -16.27 6.75
CA ALA A 48 -1.36 -16.88 7.56
C ALA A 48 -1.65 -16.85 9.07
N LEU A 49 -2.51 -15.94 9.54
CA LEU A 49 -3.03 -16.01 10.90
C LEU A 49 -4.05 -17.14 11.03
N GLU A 50 -4.93 -17.28 10.04
CA GLU A 50 -6.01 -18.27 10.04
C GLU A 50 -5.49 -19.71 9.95
N ASP A 51 -4.41 -19.95 9.19
CA ASP A 51 -3.77 -21.27 9.07
C ASP A 51 -2.67 -21.53 10.13
N GLY A 52 -2.37 -20.54 10.97
CA GLY A 52 -1.38 -20.63 12.05
C GLY A 52 0.08 -20.56 11.60
N SER A 53 0.37 -20.25 10.34
CA SER A 53 1.75 -20.09 9.85
C SER A 53 2.41 -18.78 10.31
N ALA A 54 1.62 -17.76 10.66
CA ALA A 54 2.07 -16.50 11.25
C ALA A 54 1.38 -16.22 12.59
N HIS A 55 2.08 -15.50 13.48
CA HIS A 55 1.52 -15.01 14.75
C HIS A 55 1.08 -13.55 14.65
N VAL A 56 1.78 -12.76 13.83
CA VAL A 56 1.52 -11.34 13.59
C VAL A 56 1.65 -11.07 12.11
N VAL A 57 0.80 -10.20 11.56
CA VAL A 57 0.87 -9.79 10.16
C VAL A 57 0.80 -8.29 10.01
N GLN A 58 1.50 -7.76 9.01
CA GLN A 58 1.27 -6.42 8.51
C GLN A 58 0.16 -6.48 7.46
N SER A 59 -0.93 -5.75 7.70
CA SER A 59 -2.10 -5.71 6.83
C SER A 59 -2.72 -4.31 6.77
N ALA A 60 -3.49 -4.05 5.72
CA ALA A 60 -4.29 -2.83 5.62
C ALA A 60 -5.49 -2.89 6.57
N LEU A 61 -5.83 -1.79 7.24
CA LEU A 61 -6.99 -1.74 8.14
C LEU A 61 -8.29 -2.10 7.41
N SER A 62 -8.37 -1.77 6.11
CA SER A 62 -9.54 -2.08 5.29
C SER A 62 -9.82 -3.56 5.12
N GLN A 63 -8.87 -4.46 5.42
CA GLN A 63 -9.11 -5.91 5.34
C GLN A 63 -10.15 -6.36 6.37
N GLY A 64 -10.33 -5.62 7.47
CA GLY A 64 -11.42 -5.84 8.41
C GLY A 64 -12.78 -5.31 7.93
N PHE A 65 -12.81 -4.37 6.97
CA PHE A 65 -14.07 -3.74 6.52
C PHE A 65 -14.89 -4.66 5.62
N VAL A 66 -14.23 -5.44 4.77
CA VAL A 66 -14.90 -6.34 3.82
C VAL A 66 -15.76 -7.42 4.53
N PRO A 67 -15.28 -8.10 5.59
CA PRO A 67 -16.15 -8.95 6.43
C PRO A 67 -17.30 -8.16 7.08
N LEU A 68 -17.02 -6.97 7.63
CA LEU A 68 -18.04 -6.14 8.27
C LEU A 68 -19.16 -5.72 7.29
N GLU A 69 -18.81 -5.40 6.04
CA GLU A 69 -19.77 -5.09 4.98
C GLU A 69 -20.71 -6.27 4.67
N ARG A 70 -20.24 -7.51 4.85
CA ARG A 70 -21.06 -8.72 4.73
C ARG A 70 -21.84 -9.08 6.00
N GLY A 71 -21.71 -8.30 7.07
CA GLY A 71 -22.28 -8.60 8.37
C GLY A 71 -21.53 -9.70 9.14
N GLU A 72 -20.29 -9.97 8.78
CA GLU A 72 -19.41 -10.94 9.43
C GLU A 72 -18.54 -10.26 10.50
N THR A 73 -18.13 -11.02 11.51
CA THR A 73 -17.13 -10.55 12.48
C THR A 73 -15.72 -10.83 11.95
N PRO A 74 -14.81 -9.83 11.89
CA PRO A 74 -13.43 -10.07 11.50
C PRO A 74 -12.75 -11.13 12.38
N THR A 75 -11.97 -12.01 11.75
CA THR A 75 -11.23 -13.11 12.42
C THR A 75 -9.96 -12.64 13.12
N VAL A 76 -9.58 -11.38 12.95
CA VAL A 76 -8.32 -10.80 13.43
C VAL A 76 -8.55 -9.44 14.07
N THR A 77 -7.67 -9.08 15.01
CA THR A 77 -7.65 -7.77 15.67
C THR A 77 -6.45 -6.98 15.17
N HIS A 78 -6.71 -5.78 14.63
CA HIS A 78 -5.66 -4.80 14.35
C HIS A 78 -5.33 -4.03 15.62
N PHE A 79 -4.07 -4.04 16.05
CA PHE A 79 -3.68 -3.56 17.37
C PHE A 79 -2.57 -2.49 17.39
N ALA A 80 -1.84 -2.30 16.29
CA ALA A 80 -0.76 -1.32 16.25
C ALA A 80 -0.63 -0.70 14.86
N GLN A 81 -0.99 0.59 14.75
CA GLN A 81 -0.88 1.37 13.52
C GLN A 81 0.59 1.51 13.08
N VAL A 82 0.86 1.35 11.79
CA VAL A 82 2.21 1.45 11.20
C VAL A 82 2.45 2.82 10.57
N ASN A 83 1.41 3.43 10.00
CA ASN A 83 1.50 4.69 9.26
C ASN A 83 0.24 5.54 9.48
N GLU A 84 0.40 6.87 9.40
CA GLU A 84 -0.66 7.86 9.67
C GLU A 84 -1.18 8.59 8.43
N MET A 85 -0.75 8.18 7.25
CA MET A 85 -1.25 8.68 5.96
C MET A 85 -1.09 7.65 4.85
N ASP A 86 -1.71 7.92 3.71
CA ASP A 86 -1.49 7.19 2.47
C ASP A 86 -0.07 7.49 1.94
N GLY A 87 0.76 6.45 1.81
CA GLY A 87 2.13 6.52 1.29
C GLY A 87 2.27 6.28 -0.21
N PHE A 88 1.21 6.52 -0.98
CA PHE A 88 1.22 6.43 -2.43
C PHE A 88 1.52 7.80 -3.06
N PHE A 89 2.15 7.72 -4.23
CA PHE A 89 2.55 8.86 -5.03
C PHE A 89 1.97 8.74 -6.42
N LEU A 90 1.84 9.86 -7.10
CA LEU A 90 1.65 9.93 -8.54
C LEU A 90 2.99 10.20 -9.21
N THR A 91 3.33 9.36 -10.17
CA THR A 91 4.52 9.50 -11.02
C THR A 91 4.08 9.72 -12.45
N ALA A 92 4.64 10.73 -13.12
CA ALA A 92 4.46 11.01 -14.54
C ALA A 92 5.66 10.50 -15.35
N ARG A 93 5.51 10.33 -16.67
CA ARG A 93 6.64 9.96 -17.55
C ARG A 93 7.66 11.08 -17.71
N GLU A 94 7.17 12.30 -17.81
CA GLU A 94 7.97 13.52 -17.99
C GLU A 94 7.86 14.38 -16.74
N PRO A 95 8.86 15.24 -16.45
CA PRO A 95 8.77 16.21 -15.37
C PRO A 95 7.55 17.13 -15.56
N ASP A 96 6.76 17.31 -14.51
CA ASP A 96 5.62 18.23 -14.51
C ASP A 96 5.64 19.11 -13.25
N PRO A 97 6.48 20.17 -13.21
CA PRO A 97 6.59 21.05 -12.04
C PRO A 97 5.30 21.83 -11.77
N ASP A 98 4.45 22.01 -12.79
CA ASP A 98 3.16 22.67 -12.69
C ASP A 98 2.02 21.65 -12.62
N PHE A 99 2.26 20.49 -12.02
CA PHE A 99 1.25 19.44 -11.88
C PHE A 99 0.02 19.99 -11.15
N SER A 100 -1.15 19.65 -11.69
CA SER A 100 -2.41 19.81 -10.98
C SER A 100 -3.25 18.57 -11.19
N TRP A 101 -4.02 18.18 -10.17
CA TRP A 101 -4.90 17.01 -10.22
C TRP A 101 -5.86 17.04 -11.42
N ARG A 102 -6.26 18.23 -11.90
CA ARG A 102 -7.09 18.38 -13.11
C ARG A 102 -6.49 17.73 -14.35
N LYS A 103 -5.15 17.64 -14.45
CA LYS A 103 -4.46 16.98 -15.57
C LYS A 103 -4.71 15.47 -15.63
N LEU A 104 -5.21 14.86 -14.54
CA LEU A 104 -5.60 13.44 -14.53
C LEU A 104 -6.88 13.19 -15.33
N GLU A 105 -7.80 14.16 -15.41
CA GLU A 105 -9.02 14.01 -16.21
C GLU A 105 -8.67 13.92 -17.70
N GLY A 106 -9.04 12.81 -18.34
CA GLY A 106 -8.70 12.47 -19.72
C GLY A 106 -7.34 11.81 -19.90
N ALA A 107 -6.48 11.78 -18.88
CA ALA A 107 -5.19 11.11 -18.95
C ALA A 107 -5.29 9.60 -18.66
N GLY A 108 -4.36 8.83 -19.22
CA GLY A 108 -4.17 7.44 -18.85
C GLY A 108 -3.48 7.34 -17.48
N ALA A 109 -4.04 6.58 -16.55
CA ALA A 109 -3.45 6.37 -15.24
C ALA A 109 -3.40 4.87 -14.89
N VAL A 110 -2.21 4.34 -14.62
CA VAL A 110 -2.03 2.96 -14.15
C VAL A 110 -2.22 2.93 -12.64
N LEU A 111 -3.23 2.20 -12.17
CA LEU A 111 -3.72 2.22 -10.79
C LEU A 111 -3.99 0.80 -10.28
N PHE A 112 -4.00 0.65 -8.96
CA PHE A 112 -4.56 -0.55 -8.34
C PHE A 112 -6.05 -0.68 -8.64
N GLY A 113 -6.54 -1.91 -8.85
CA GLY A 113 -7.94 -2.18 -9.23
C GLY A 113 -8.95 -2.15 -8.08
N GLY A 114 -8.51 -2.01 -6.83
CA GLY A 114 -9.39 -2.08 -5.67
C GLY A 114 -8.67 -1.88 -4.33
N GLY A 115 -9.38 -2.22 -3.26
CA GLY A 115 -8.90 -2.12 -1.89
C GLY A 115 -8.62 -0.68 -1.44
N GLN A 116 -7.92 -0.56 -0.32
CA GLN A 116 -7.55 0.73 0.26
C GLN A 116 -6.78 1.65 -0.71
N PRO A 117 -5.82 1.18 -1.53
CA PRO A 117 -5.12 2.05 -2.49
C PRO A 117 -6.04 2.77 -3.48
N LEU A 118 -7.00 2.06 -4.08
CA LEU A 118 -7.94 2.67 -5.02
C LEU A 118 -8.98 3.55 -4.30
N ALA A 119 -9.46 3.12 -3.13
CA ALA A 119 -10.40 3.90 -2.34
C ALA A 119 -9.81 5.26 -1.92
N MET A 120 -8.55 5.26 -1.45
CA MET A 120 -7.87 6.49 -1.06
C MET A 120 -7.54 7.37 -2.26
N PHE A 121 -7.16 6.79 -3.41
CA PHE A 121 -6.96 7.55 -4.64
C PHE A 121 -8.25 8.24 -5.13
N LYS A 122 -9.38 7.52 -5.13
CA LYS A 122 -10.69 8.09 -5.46
C LYS A 122 -11.09 9.21 -4.49
N TYR A 123 -10.81 9.03 -3.20
CA TYR A 123 -11.05 10.07 -2.20
C TYR A 123 -10.14 11.30 -2.42
N ALA A 124 -8.88 11.10 -2.79
CA ALA A 124 -7.97 12.19 -3.17
C ALA A 124 -8.48 12.95 -4.40
N CYS A 125 -8.98 12.24 -5.42
CA CYS A 125 -9.63 12.85 -6.59
C CYS A 125 -10.82 13.73 -6.17
N HIS A 126 -11.70 13.20 -5.32
CA HIS A 126 -12.84 13.94 -4.78
C HIS A 126 -12.40 15.20 -4.02
N ARG A 127 -11.40 15.07 -3.12
CA ARG A 127 -10.84 16.18 -2.34
C ARG A 127 -10.14 17.23 -3.21
N ALA A 128 -9.58 16.83 -4.34
CA ALA A 128 -8.99 17.70 -5.33
C ALA A 128 -10.03 18.33 -6.31
N GLY A 129 -11.31 17.97 -6.18
CA GLY A 129 -12.39 18.51 -7.00
C GLY A 129 -12.37 18.02 -8.45
N ILE A 130 -11.83 16.82 -8.70
CA ILE A 130 -11.83 16.18 -10.03
C ILE A 130 -12.71 14.93 -10.03
N ASP A 131 -13.23 14.57 -11.20
CA ASP A 131 -14.04 13.37 -11.37
C ASP A 131 -13.18 12.17 -11.79
N TYR A 132 -13.05 11.19 -10.90
CA TYR A 132 -12.35 9.93 -11.19
C TYR A 132 -12.88 9.23 -12.45
N SER A 133 -14.19 9.33 -12.75
CA SER A 133 -14.79 8.68 -13.92
C SER A 133 -14.26 9.22 -15.26
N ARG A 134 -13.63 10.40 -15.23
CA ARG A 134 -13.01 11.03 -16.39
C ARG A 134 -11.54 10.62 -16.57
N ILE A 135 -10.97 9.85 -15.64
CA ILE A 135 -9.61 9.31 -15.75
C ILE A 135 -9.67 8.00 -16.55
N ASN A 136 -8.77 7.83 -17.52
CA ASN A 136 -8.63 6.58 -18.27
C ASN A 136 -7.82 5.58 -17.44
N ALA A 137 -8.46 4.97 -16.43
CA ALA A 137 -7.82 4.08 -15.47
C ALA A 137 -7.44 2.72 -16.08
N ILE A 138 -6.22 2.26 -15.80
CA ILE A 138 -5.64 1.00 -16.26
C ILE A 138 -5.31 0.17 -15.01
N HIS A 139 -5.87 -1.04 -14.91
CA HIS A 139 -5.76 -1.88 -13.70
C HIS A 139 -5.06 -3.21 -14.01
N PRO A 140 -3.72 -3.24 -14.09
CA PRO A 140 -2.97 -4.42 -14.51
C PRO A 140 -2.86 -5.50 -13.41
N GLY A 141 -3.21 -5.19 -12.16
CA GLY A 141 -3.21 -6.14 -11.04
C GLY A 141 -2.45 -5.61 -9.83
N GLY A 142 -1.56 -6.44 -9.28
CA GLY A 142 -0.76 -6.11 -8.09
C GLY A 142 0.40 -5.15 -8.36
N ALA A 143 1.16 -4.81 -7.32
CA ALA A 143 2.21 -3.80 -7.37
C ALA A 143 3.25 -4.03 -8.50
N ALA A 144 3.71 -5.27 -8.69
CA ALA A 144 4.66 -5.60 -9.75
C ALA A 144 4.06 -5.42 -11.16
N ALA A 145 2.77 -5.73 -11.34
CA ALA A 145 2.09 -5.54 -12.62
C ALA A 145 1.82 -4.04 -12.90
N VAL A 146 1.52 -3.25 -11.87
CA VAL A 146 1.41 -1.79 -11.96
C VAL A 146 2.75 -1.17 -12.39
N ASP A 147 3.85 -1.59 -11.78
CA ASP A 147 5.19 -1.12 -12.15
C ASP A 147 5.57 -1.51 -13.58
N ALA A 148 5.40 -2.79 -13.93
CA ALA A 148 5.70 -3.30 -15.28
C ALA A 148 4.88 -2.57 -16.36
N ALA A 149 3.57 -2.43 -16.18
CA ALA A 149 2.71 -1.75 -17.13
C ALA A 149 3.15 -0.31 -17.39
N PHE A 150 3.53 0.44 -16.35
CA PHE A 150 4.03 1.79 -16.53
C PHE A 150 5.38 1.82 -17.26
N ARG A 151 6.32 0.93 -16.91
CA ARG A 151 7.61 0.81 -17.62
C ARG A 151 7.45 0.42 -19.08
N GLU A 152 6.44 -0.38 -19.41
CA GLU A 152 6.11 -0.84 -20.76
C GLU A 152 5.35 0.19 -21.62
N GLY A 153 5.12 1.40 -21.10
CA GLY A 153 4.51 2.49 -21.88
C GLY A 153 3.02 2.71 -21.62
N GLN A 154 2.39 1.97 -20.70
CA GLN A 154 0.98 2.20 -20.37
C GLN A 154 0.79 3.41 -19.46
N GLY A 155 -0.23 4.21 -19.76
CA GLY A 155 -0.59 5.41 -19.00
C GLY A 155 0.43 6.55 -19.08
N THR A 156 -0.06 7.74 -18.79
CA THR A 156 0.75 8.96 -18.59
C THR A 156 1.20 9.08 -17.14
N TYR A 157 0.36 8.61 -16.22
CA TYR A 157 0.61 8.59 -14.79
C TYR A 157 0.54 7.17 -14.23
N VAL A 158 1.20 6.93 -13.10
CA VAL A 158 1.05 5.71 -12.29
C VAL A 158 0.90 6.09 -10.82
N GLN A 159 0.02 5.39 -10.10
CA GLN A 159 -0.08 5.49 -8.65
C GLN A 159 0.62 4.29 -7.99
N GLN A 160 1.66 4.53 -7.21
CA GLN A 160 2.41 3.48 -6.52
C GLN A 160 2.76 3.85 -5.09
N GLN A 161 2.84 2.83 -4.23
CA GLN A 161 3.39 2.95 -2.89
C GLN A 161 4.89 3.20 -2.94
N GLY A 162 5.42 4.04 -2.05
CA GLY A 162 6.86 4.11 -1.82
C GLY A 162 7.44 2.72 -1.48
N PRO A 163 8.63 2.34 -2.00
CA PRO A 163 9.58 3.18 -2.73
C PRO A 163 9.52 3.09 -4.26
N PHE A 164 8.50 2.45 -4.86
CA PHE A 164 8.45 2.28 -6.33
C PHE A 164 8.60 3.61 -7.11
N PRO A 165 7.90 4.70 -6.76
CA PRO A 165 8.07 5.99 -7.41
C PRO A 165 9.51 6.51 -7.37
N GLN A 166 10.19 6.38 -6.24
CA GLN A 166 11.57 6.80 -6.07
C GLN A 166 12.53 5.95 -6.91
N GLN A 167 12.24 4.66 -7.07
CA GLN A 167 13.00 3.81 -7.97
C GLN A 167 12.79 4.19 -9.44
N LEU A 168 11.57 4.57 -9.84
CA LEU A 168 11.31 5.09 -11.20
C LEU A 168 12.09 6.37 -11.48
N GLU A 169 12.19 7.28 -10.51
CA GLU A 169 13.02 8.49 -10.62
C GLU A 169 14.51 8.16 -10.73
N ALA A 170 15.01 7.26 -9.88
CA ALA A 170 16.40 6.83 -9.90
C ALA A 170 16.79 6.16 -11.23
N ASP A 171 15.86 5.41 -11.83
CA ASP A 171 16.03 4.76 -13.12
C ASP A 171 15.83 5.71 -14.32
N GLY A 172 15.38 6.94 -14.08
CA GLY A 172 15.11 7.94 -15.13
C GLY A 172 13.90 7.61 -16.02
N VAL A 173 12.95 6.80 -15.52
CA VAL A 173 11.76 6.35 -16.28
C VAL A 173 10.46 7.00 -15.79
N GLY A 174 10.52 7.84 -14.78
CA GLY A 174 9.40 8.62 -14.29
C GLY A 174 9.82 9.72 -13.32
N HIS A 175 8.88 10.60 -13.01
CA HIS A 175 9.05 11.77 -12.15
C HIS A 175 7.90 11.86 -11.15
N VAL A 176 8.18 11.94 -9.86
CA VAL A 176 7.16 12.09 -8.84
C VAL A 176 6.55 13.49 -8.98
N VAL A 177 5.24 13.55 -9.22
CA VAL A 177 4.51 14.81 -9.44
C VAL A 177 3.56 15.17 -8.30
N ALA A 178 3.15 14.18 -7.50
CA ALA A 178 2.33 14.44 -6.31
C ALA A 178 2.40 13.31 -5.28
N GLN A 179 2.07 13.65 -4.03
CA GLN A 179 1.80 12.72 -2.95
C GLN A 179 0.28 12.62 -2.74
N VAL A 180 -0.24 11.41 -2.56
CA VAL A 180 -1.69 11.19 -2.32
C VAL A 180 -2.06 11.54 -0.87
N GLY A 181 -1.24 11.12 0.10
CA GLY A 181 -1.45 11.33 1.54
C GLY A 181 -1.83 12.75 1.96
N PRO A 182 -1.08 13.80 1.58
CA PRO A 182 -1.40 15.18 1.98
C PRO A 182 -2.77 15.67 1.51
N VAL A 183 -3.29 15.17 0.38
CA VAL A 183 -4.60 15.57 -0.16
C VAL A 183 -5.75 14.98 0.65
N ILE A 184 -5.57 13.75 1.15
CA ILE A 184 -6.60 13.07 1.95
C ILE A 184 -6.58 13.50 3.42
N GLY A 185 -5.38 13.75 3.98
CA GLY A 185 -5.15 13.99 5.41
C GLY A 185 -4.85 12.71 6.20
N PRO A 186 -4.90 12.77 7.55
CA PRO A 186 -4.58 11.63 8.40
C PRO A 186 -5.45 10.40 8.11
N CYS A 187 -4.82 9.24 7.92
CA CYS A 187 -5.51 7.95 7.80
C CYS A 187 -4.63 6.80 8.26
N GLY A 188 -5.21 5.84 8.99
CA GLY A 188 -4.54 4.57 9.23
C GLY A 188 -4.51 3.74 7.94
N PHE A 189 -3.35 3.62 7.30
CA PHE A 189 -3.22 2.83 6.07
C PHE A 189 -2.92 1.36 6.36
N SER A 190 -2.04 1.11 7.32
CA SER A 190 -1.62 -0.24 7.70
C SER A 190 -1.46 -0.36 9.21
N SER A 191 -1.66 -1.58 9.68
CA SER A 191 -1.54 -1.96 11.07
C SER A 191 -0.94 -3.35 11.18
N LEU A 192 -0.38 -3.66 12.34
CA LEU A 192 -0.17 -5.03 12.77
C LEU A 192 -1.51 -5.65 13.16
N ALA A 193 -1.69 -6.92 12.84
CA ALA A 193 -2.86 -7.72 13.22
C ALA A 193 -2.43 -9.09 13.75
N ALA A 194 -3.24 -9.65 14.64
CA ALA A 194 -3.09 -10.99 15.20
C ALA A 194 -4.48 -11.60 15.45
N GLN A 195 -4.53 -12.91 15.72
CA GLN A 195 -5.75 -13.52 16.27
C GLN A 195 -5.99 -13.01 17.70
N PRO A 196 -7.27 -12.85 18.13
CA PRO A 196 -7.62 -12.40 19.48
C PRO A 196 -7.11 -13.31 20.61
#